data_AF-A0A7W7YZY2-F1
#
_entry.id   AF-A0A7W7YZY2-F1
#
_cell.length_a   1.000
_cell.length_b   1.000
_cell.length_c   1.000
_cell.angle_alpha   90.00
_cell.angle_beta   90.00
_cell.angle_gamma   90.00
#
_symmetry.space_group_name_H-M   'P 1'
#
loop_
_entity.id
_entity.type
_entity.pdbx_description
1 polymer ?
#
loop_
_entity_poly.entity_id
_entity_poly.type
_entity_poly.pdbx_seq_one_letter_code
_entity_poly.pdbx_strand_id
1 'polypeptide(L)'
;MADSLAAGAPHAAAAPRYPRRSAVVGWILFDWAAQPYFTLITTFIFAPYFTTFVAADPAQGQSLWGFATGAAGLVIALASPVLGAIADASGRRKPWIFGFGALLVIGSCAMWFGRPGDQSVILPLLIAYGVATIGVEFATVFNNAMMPHLVPPEQIGRLSGTGWATGYVGGILSLVLVLGFLAGSPETGRTLFGLTPWFGLDPLTHQGDRITGPLTGIWFVIFVLPMFLLTPDFPAKRKLGAAVREGLRELKETLRELPKHRSMAMFLLANMIYTDGLVSLFAFGGIYAAGTFGWHTLQIGSFGILLAIAATFGAYLGGKLDDALGPKRVIAGSMMLLLIAVLGILLIERDSILFIAVTPPQPGGALFAAPAEKAYLLLGCLIGIAGGPLQAASRSLLIHMAPKHRIAQFFGLFALTGKVTSFIGPMLIGAVTAITMSQKAGMAVLVLFFVAGLALLAKVRS
;
A
#
# COMPACT_ATOMS: atom_id res chain seq x y z
N MET A 1 66.30 27.92 -9.42
CA MET A 1 65.05 28.36 -8.77
C MET A 1 63.97 28.38 -9.85
N ALA A 2 63.46 27.20 -10.22
CA ALA A 2 62.41 27.03 -11.22
C ALA A 2 61.77 25.66 -11.02
N ASP A 3 61.01 25.53 -9.94
CA ASP A 3 60.12 24.40 -9.70
C ASP A 3 58.94 24.92 -8.88
N SER A 4 57.84 25.22 -9.57
CA SER A 4 56.47 25.11 -9.08
C SER A 4 55.59 25.83 -10.10
N LEU A 5 54.74 25.08 -10.80
CA LEU A 5 53.43 25.49 -11.30
C LEU A 5 52.85 24.30 -12.11
N ALA A 6 52.71 23.15 -11.45
CA ALA A 6 51.77 22.11 -11.90
C ALA A 6 50.49 22.30 -11.09
N ALA A 7 49.62 23.19 -11.56
CA ALA A 7 48.28 23.38 -11.03
C ALA A 7 47.49 22.07 -11.22
N GLY A 8 47.06 21.47 -10.11
CA GLY A 8 46.26 20.26 -10.11
C GLY A 8 44.97 20.43 -10.90
N ALA A 9 44.79 19.61 -11.93
CA ALA A 9 43.53 19.50 -12.65
C ALA A 9 42.40 19.11 -11.67
N PRO A 10 41.19 19.68 -11.80
CA PRO A 10 40.05 19.26 -11.01
C PRO A 10 39.79 17.78 -11.26
N HIS A 11 39.88 16.97 -10.21
CA HIS A 11 39.54 15.56 -10.24
C HIS A 11 38.10 15.44 -10.73
N ALA A 12 37.90 15.03 -11.99
CA ALA A 12 36.60 14.73 -12.54
C ALA A 12 35.97 13.65 -11.65
N ALA A 13 34.97 14.03 -10.85
CA ALA A 13 34.28 13.09 -9.97
C ALA A 13 33.75 11.94 -10.84
N ALA A 14 34.30 10.73 -10.64
CA ALA A 14 33.91 9.55 -11.39
C ALA A 14 32.39 9.39 -11.32
N ALA A 15 31.76 9.15 -12.49
CA ALA A 15 30.33 8.94 -12.56
C ALA A 15 29.90 7.85 -11.55
N PRO A 16 28.80 8.05 -10.79
CA PRO A 16 28.37 7.08 -9.79
C PRO A 16 28.14 5.71 -10.44
N ARG A 17 28.82 4.70 -9.92
CA ARG A 17 28.71 3.32 -10.43
C ARG A 17 27.50 2.64 -9.80
N TYR A 18 26.44 2.47 -10.59
CA TYR A 18 25.24 1.75 -10.17
C TYR A 18 25.46 0.22 -10.13
N PRO A 19 24.74 -0.51 -9.27
CA PRO A 19 24.88 -1.95 -9.12
C PRO A 19 24.32 -2.74 -10.33
N ARG A 20 24.61 -4.05 -10.35
CA ARG A 20 24.15 -4.96 -11.40
C ARG A 20 22.62 -5.09 -11.43
N ARG A 21 22.05 -5.47 -12.57
CA ARG A 21 20.60 -5.71 -12.72
C ARG A 21 20.02 -6.70 -11.71
N SER A 22 20.81 -7.68 -11.26
CA SER A 22 20.40 -8.63 -10.21
C SER A 22 20.08 -7.96 -8.88
N ALA A 23 20.77 -6.87 -8.53
CA ALA A 23 20.45 -6.07 -7.34
C ALA A 23 19.11 -5.36 -7.47
N VAL A 24 18.81 -4.83 -8.65
CA VAL A 24 17.54 -4.17 -8.95
C VAL A 24 16.39 -5.18 -8.87
N VAL A 25 16.55 -6.36 -9.47
CA VAL A 25 15.56 -7.45 -9.38
C VAL A 25 15.37 -7.92 -7.94
N GLY A 26 16.46 -8.09 -7.19
CA GLY A 26 16.40 -8.45 -5.78
C GLY A 26 15.58 -7.46 -4.96
N TRP A 27 15.75 -6.16 -5.21
CA TRP A 27 14.96 -5.12 -4.57
C TRP A 27 13.49 -5.11 -4.99
N ILE A 28 13.18 -5.31 -6.28
CA ILE A 28 11.80 -5.39 -6.80
C ILE A 28 11.04 -6.55 -6.14
N LEU A 29 11.69 -7.69 -5.91
CA LEU A 29 11.07 -8.86 -5.28
C LEU A 29 10.66 -8.63 -3.81
N PHE A 30 11.13 -7.56 -3.17
CA PHE A 30 10.63 -7.18 -1.85
C PHE A 30 9.12 -6.87 -1.88
N ASP A 31 8.66 -6.09 -2.87
CA ASP A 31 7.25 -5.71 -2.99
C ASP A 31 6.38 -6.96 -3.24
N TRP A 32 6.86 -7.91 -4.05
CA TRP A 32 6.24 -9.23 -4.22
C TRP A 32 6.18 -10.04 -2.92
N ALA A 33 7.26 -10.03 -2.14
CA ALA A 33 7.38 -10.80 -0.91
C ALA A 33 6.41 -10.27 0.17
N ALA A 34 6.22 -8.95 0.23
CA ALA A 34 5.35 -8.30 1.21
C ALA A 34 3.86 -8.32 0.83
N GLN A 35 3.52 -8.42 -0.46
CA GLN A 35 2.13 -8.24 -0.93
C GLN A 35 1.08 -9.16 -0.27
N PRO A 36 1.34 -10.46 0.02
CA PRO A 36 0.34 -11.31 0.65
C PRO A 36 -0.20 -10.76 1.97
N TYR A 37 0.60 -9.98 2.71
CA TYR A 37 0.12 -9.30 3.90
C TYR A 37 -1.01 -8.32 3.57
N PHE A 38 -0.79 -7.39 2.64
CA PHE A 38 -1.82 -6.41 2.27
C PHE A 38 -3.05 -7.08 1.63
N THR A 39 -2.83 -8.09 0.79
CA THR A 39 -3.93 -8.73 0.04
C THR A 39 -4.70 -9.75 0.85
N LEU A 40 -4.04 -10.76 1.42
CA LEU A 40 -4.69 -11.83 2.16
C LEU A 40 -5.09 -11.38 3.57
N ILE A 41 -4.19 -10.73 4.30
CA ILE A 41 -4.43 -10.41 5.70
C ILE A 41 -5.32 -9.19 5.84
N THR A 42 -4.95 -8.07 5.21
CA THR A 42 -5.66 -6.80 5.47
C THR A 42 -6.96 -6.64 4.70
N THR A 43 -7.09 -7.26 3.51
CA THR A 43 -8.18 -6.94 2.59
C THR A 43 -9.16 -8.10 2.38
N PHE A 44 -8.71 -9.23 1.84
CA PHE A 44 -9.62 -10.18 1.20
C PHE A 44 -9.97 -11.42 2.02
N ILE A 45 -9.10 -11.89 2.92
CA ILE A 45 -9.31 -13.18 3.60
C ILE A 45 -9.36 -13.00 5.12
N PHE A 46 -8.22 -12.67 5.75
CA PHE A 46 -8.10 -12.76 7.20
C PHE A 46 -8.93 -11.70 7.93
N ALA A 47 -8.99 -10.45 7.43
CA ALA A 47 -9.82 -9.41 8.04
C ALA A 47 -11.31 -9.76 8.00
N PRO A 48 -11.93 -10.10 6.84
CA PRO A 48 -13.31 -10.61 6.80
C PRO A 48 -13.52 -11.84 7.70
N TYR A 49 -12.58 -12.79 7.68
CA TYR A 49 -12.62 -13.98 8.53
C TYR A 49 -12.68 -13.62 10.03
N PHE A 50 -11.77 -12.75 10.49
CA PHE A 50 -11.73 -12.29 11.88
C PHE A 50 -13.04 -11.62 12.28
N THR A 51 -13.53 -10.69 11.45
CA THR A 51 -14.76 -9.94 11.75
C THR A 51 -16.00 -10.82 11.78
N THR A 52 -16.08 -11.85 10.94
CA THR A 52 -17.29 -12.65 10.77
C THR A 52 -17.34 -13.87 11.69
N PHE A 53 -16.19 -14.53 11.92
CA PHE A 53 -16.15 -15.84 12.56
C PHE A 53 -15.36 -15.90 13.87
N VAL A 54 -14.44 -14.96 14.11
CA VAL A 54 -13.61 -14.94 15.33
C VAL A 54 -14.18 -13.99 16.37
N ALA A 55 -14.61 -12.79 15.95
CA ALA A 55 -15.27 -11.84 16.84
C ALA A 55 -16.65 -12.35 17.29
N ALA A 56 -17.16 -11.81 18.41
CA ALA A 56 -18.46 -12.21 18.94
C ALA A 56 -19.62 -11.86 17.99
N ASP A 57 -19.51 -10.74 17.28
CA ASP A 57 -20.41 -10.32 16.23
C ASP A 57 -19.67 -9.46 15.18
N PRO A 58 -20.20 -9.33 13.95
CA PRO A 58 -19.56 -8.57 12.89
C PRO A 58 -19.27 -7.10 13.20
N ALA A 59 -20.16 -6.42 13.94
CA ALA A 59 -19.99 -5.00 14.26
C ALA A 59 -18.87 -4.80 15.29
N GLN A 60 -18.84 -5.62 16.33
CA GLN A 60 -17.74 -5.64 17.29
C GLN A 60 -16.43 -6.03 16.60
N GLY A 61 -16.43 -7.04 15.73
CA GLY A 61 -15.27 -7.47 14.97
C GLY A 61 -14.68 -6.35 14.11
N GLN A 62 -15.52 -5.62 13.38
CA GLN A 62 -15.12 -4.46 12.60
C GLN A 62 -14.52 -3.35 13.49
N SER A 63 -15.14 -3.07 14.65
CA SER A 63 -14.62 -2.08 15.59
C SER A 63 -13.24 -2.47 16.14
N LEU A 64 -13.08 -3.71 16.57
CA LEU A 64 -11.82 -4.23 17.12
C LEU A 64 -10.69 -4.21 16.08
N TRP A 65 -11.00 -4.63 14.85
CA TRP A 65 -10.06 -4.57 13.74
C TRP A 65 -9.64 -3.12 13.46
N GLY A 66 -10.60 -2.20 13.40
CA GLY A 66 -10.35 -0.77 13.24
C GLY A 66 -9.46 -0.19 14.34
N PHE A 67 -9.70 -0.53 15.61
CA PHE A 67 -8.84 -0.10 16.72
C PHE A 67 -7.43 -0.66 16.62
N ALA A 68 -7.26 -1.92 16.22
CA ALA A 68 -5.94 -2.51 16.04
C ALA A 68 -5.18 -1.84 14.87
N THR A 69 -5.85 -1.59 13.73
CA THR A 69 -5.27 -0.85 12.61
C THR A 69 -4.89 0.58 13.02
N GLY A 70 -5.76 1.27 13.78
CA GLY A 70 -5.50 2.61 14.29
C GLY A 70 -4.32 2.65 15.27
N ALA A 71 -4.25 1.70 16.21
CA ALA A 71 -3.15 1.59 17.15
C ALA A 71 -1.81 1.31 16.46
N ALA A 72 -1.77 0.36 15.52
CA ALA A 72 -0.59 0.09 14.71
C ALA A 72 -0.20 1.32 13.87
N GLY A 73 -1.17 1.99 13.25
CA GLY A 73 -0.98 3.23 12.49
C GLY A 73 -0.37 4.35 13.33
N LEU A 74 -0.81 4.52 14.59
CA LEU A 74 -0.25 5.50 15.51
C LEU A 74 1.21 5.17 15.89
N VAL A 75 1.51 3.90 16.15
CA VAL A 75 2.90 3.46 16.41
C VAL A 75 3.79 3.74 15.19
N ILE A 76 3.33 3.40 13.98
CA ILE A 76 4.05 3.66 12.74
C ILE A 76 4.25 5.17 12.56
N ALA A 77 3.20 5.97 12.72
CA ALA A 77 3.24 7.42 12.62
C ALA A 77 4.34 8.01 13.52
N LEU A 78 4.36 7.65 14.80
CA LEU A 78 5.30 8.23 15.76
C LEU A 78 6.73 7.70 15.60
N ALA A 79 6.90 6.41 15.33
CA ALA A 79 8.23 5.79 15.30
C ALA A 79 8.92 5.85 13.92
N SER A 80 8.18 5.97 12.80
CA SER A 80 8.78 5.95 11.46
C SER A 80 9.81 7.07 11.23
N PRO A 81 9.54 8.36 11.57
CA PRO A 81 10.52 9.42 11.41
C PRO A 81 11.77 9.22 12.29
N VAL A 82 11.59 8.67 13.50
CA VAL A 82 12.68 8.39 14.45
C VAL A 82 13.57 7.27 13.90
N LEU A 83 12.97 6.12 13.58
CA LEU A 83 13.70 4.97 13.07
C LEU A 83 14.37 5.26 11.71
N GLY A 84 13.71 6.05 10.85
CA GLY A 84 14.30 6.55 9.60
C GLY A 84 15.57 7.36 9.84
N ALA A 85 15.55 8.32 10.78
CA ALA A 85 16.71 9.13 11.13
C ALA A 85 17.85 8.30 11.75
N ILE A 86 17.53 7.34 12.62
CA ILE A 86 18.51 6.41 13.20
C ILE A 86 19.16 5.56 12.11
N ALA A 87 18.39 5.11 11.13
CA ALA A 87 18.91 4.33 10.02
C ALA A 87 19.81 5.19 9.11
N ASP A 88 19.48 6.45 8.87
CA ASP A 88 20.34 7.38 8.11
C ASP A 88 21.70 7.61 8.80
N ALA A 89 21.69 7.74 10.13
CA ALA A 89 22.88 7.90 10.97
C ALA A 89 23.71 6.60 11.09
N SER A 90 23.07 5.42 11.16
CA SER A 90 23.76 4.13 11.28
C SER A 90 24.26 3.57 9.93
N GLY A 91 23.60 3.93 8.83
CA GLY A 91 23.97 3.54 7.47
C GLY A 91 23.23 2.30 6.98
N ARG A 92 23.50 1.13 7.59
CA ARG A 92 22.99 -0.18 7.12
C ARG A 92 21.47 -0.23 7.11
N ARG A 93 20.86 -0.82 6.07
CA ARG A 93 19.40 -0.94 5.90
C ARG A 93 18.92 -2.37 6.05
N LYS A 94 19.66 -3.34 5.52
CA LYS A 94 19.25 -4.75 5.58
C LYS A 94 18.99 -5.28 7.00
N PRO A 95 19.78 -4.96 8.04
CA PRO A 95 19.48 -5.42 9.40
C PRO A 95 18.12 -4.93 9.90
N TRP A 96 17.73 -3.71 9.55
CA TRP A 96 16.40 -3.18 9.89
C TRP A 96 15.30 -3.92 9.13
N ILE A 97 15.48 -4.13 7.81
CA ILE A 97 14.53 -4.90 7.00
C ILE A 97 14.39 -6.33 7.54
N PHE A 98 15.49 -6.94 7.99
CA PHE A 98 15.47 -8.28 8.60
C PHE A 98 14.69 -8.30 9.92
N GLY A 99 14.99 -7.37 10.84
CA GLY A 99 14.30 -7.30 12.13
C GLY A 99 12.80 -7.05 11.99
N PHE A 100 12.40 -6.09 11.15
CA PHE A 100 10.99 -5.80 10.91
C PHE A 100 10.29 -6.85 10.04
N GLY A 101 11.01 -7.46 9.10
CA GLY A 101 10.55 -8.63 8.37
C GLY A 101 10.29 -9.83 9.30
N ALA A 102 11.10 -10.03 10.34
CA ALA A 102 10.85 -11.05 11.34
C ALA A 102 9.56 -10.77 12.14
N LEU A 103 9.26 -9.50 12.47
CA LEU A 103 7.98 -9.13 13.09
C LEU A 103 6.79 -9.43 12.17
N LEU A 104 6.92 -9.14 10.88
CA LEU A 104 5.91 -9.52 9.87
C LEU A 104 5.65 -11.03 9.88
N VAL A 105 6.72 -11.84 9.82
CA VAL A 105 6.62 -13.30 9.79
C VAL A 105 6.02 -13.83 11.09
N ILE A 106 6.50 -13.39 12.25
CA ILE A 106 6.01 -13.85 13.56
C ILE A 106 4.53 -13.48 13.73
N GLY A 107 4.17 -12.22 13.49
CA GLY A 107 2.79 -11.75 13.61
C GLY A 107 1.85 -12.47 12.64
N SER A 108 2.27 -12.68 11.38
CA SER A 108 1.46 -13.41 10.40
C SER A 108 1.31 -14.88 10.75
N CYS A 109 2.39 -15.57 11.15
CA CYS A 109 2.31 -16.99 11.54
C CYS A 109 1.44 -17.20 12.79
N ALA A 110 1.47 -16.26 13.76
CA ALA A 110 0.64 -16.33 14.95
C ALA A 110 -0.87 -16.28 14.66
N MET A 111 -1.27 -15.73 13.50
CA MET A 111 -2.67 -15.72 13.06
C MET A 111 -3.27 -17.12 12.87
N TRP A 112 -2.44 -18.14 12.68
CA TRP A 112 -2.88 -19.54 12.63
C TRP A 112 -3.70 -19.94 13.87
N PHE A 113 -3.40 -19.38 15.04
CA PHE A 113 -4.07 -19.74 16.29
C PHE A 113 -5.46 -19.12 16.44
N GLY A 114 -5.90 -18.27 15.50
CA GLY A 114 -7.19 -17.62 15.57
C GLY A 114 -8.34 -18.55 15.23
N ARG A 115 -8.76 -19.40 16.18
CA ARG A 115 -9.86 -20.34 16.02
C ARG A 115 -11.22 -19.64 16.24
N PRO A 116 -12.25 -19.93 15.42
CA PRO A 116 -13.60 -19.41 15.66
C PRO A 116 -14.15 -19.85 17.02
N GLY A 117 -14.97 -19.00 17.65
CA GLY A 117 -15.67 -19.33 18.90
C GLY A 117 -14.84 -19.26 20.19
N ASP A 118 -13.54 -18.96 20.12
CA ASP A 118 -12.68 -18.77 21.29
C ASP A 118 -12.40 -17.28 21.52
N GLN A 119 -13.06 -16.66 22.49
CA GLN A 119 -12.86 -15.24 22.76
C GLN A 119 -11.46 -14.92 23.29
N SER A 120 -10.74 -15.91 23.85
CA SER A 120 -9.40 -15.70 24.42
C SER A 120 -8.35 -15.40 23.34
N VAL A 121 -8.59 -15.81 22.09
CA VAL A 121 -7.65 -15.57 20.98
C VAL A 121 -7.80 -14.19 20.34
N ILE A 122 -8.90 -13.47 20.60
CA ILE A 122 -9.20 -12.17 19.96
C ILE A 122 -8.07 -11.16 20.21
N LEU A 123 -7.74 -10.89 21.48
CA LEU A 123 -6.70 -9.91 21.81
C LEU A 123 -5.31 -10.33 21.30
N PRO A 124 -4.84 -11.58 21.53
CA PRO A 124 -3.60 -12.07 20.92
C PRO A 124 -3.53 -11.92 19.40
N LEU A 125 -4.63 -12.17 18.68
CA LEU A 125 -4.69 -11.99 17.22
C LEU A 125 -4.57 -10.53 16.80
N LEU A 126 -5.24 -9.61 17.51
CA LEU A 126 -5.14 -8.18 17.22
C LEU A 126 -3.72 -7.67 17.49
N ILE A 127 -3.05 -8.18 18.52
CA ILE A 127 -1.63 -7.90 18.79
C ILE A 127 -0.77 -8.48 17.66
N ALA A 128 -1.00 -9.72 17.25
CA ALA A 128 -0.27 -10.36 16.15
C ALA A 128 -0.43 -9.59 14.83
N TYR A 129 -1.65 -9.13 14.52
CA TYR A 129 -1.95 -8.25 13.41
C TYR A 129 -1.19 -6.91 13.52
N GLY A 130 -1.21 -6.27 14.69
CA GLY A 130 -0.49 -5.02 14.92
C GLY A 130 1.02 -5.18 14.73
N VAL A 131 1.62 -6.24 15.29
CA VAL A 131 3.04 -6.58 15.13
C VAL A 131 3.39 -6.81 13.66
N ALA A 132 2.55 -7.54 12.92
CA ALA A 132 2.77 -7.77 11.49
C ALA A 132 2.64 -6.48 10.66
N THR A 133 1.67 -5.61 11.00
CA THR A 133 1.47 -4.29 10.37
C THR A 133 2.72 -3.43 10.55
N ILE A 134 3.20 -3.34 11.79
CA ILE A 134 4.40 -2.57 12.13
C ILE A 134 5.63 -3.13 11.39
N GLY A 135 5.75 -4.46 11.34
CA GLY A 135 6.82 -5.16 10.64
C GLY A 135 6.88 -4.84 9.15
N VAL A 136 5.79 -5.04 8.42
CA VAL A 136 5.79 -4.80 6.96
C VAL A 136 5.99 -3.33 6.61
N GLU A 137 5.40 -2.41 7.38
CA GLU A 137 5.44 -0.98 7.10
C GLU A 137 6.85 -0.43 7.30
N PHE A 138 7.52 -0.79 8.41
CA PHE A 138 8.90 -0.38 8.61
C PHE A 138 9.87 -1.07 7.66
N ALA A 139 9.71 -2.37 7.38
CA ALA A 139 10.52 -3.05 6.38
C ALA A 139 10.42 -2.34 5.00
N THR A 140 9.21 -1.91 4.63
CA THR A 140 8.95 -1.16 3.38
C THR A 140 9.61 0.22 3.39
N VAL A 141 9.55 0.96 4.50
CA VAL A 141 10.25 2.26 4.66
C VAL A 141 11.75 2.11 4.39
N PHE A 142 12.40 1.11 5.00
CA PHE A 142 13.84 0.89 4.82
C PHE A 142 14.19 0.36 3.43
N ASN A 143 13.35 -0.50 2.85
CA ASN A 143 13.53 -0.96 1.48
C ASN A 143 13.44 0.20 0.49
N ASN A 144 12.42 1.05 0.62
CA ASN A 144 12.24 2.24 -0.23
C ASN A 144 13.43 3.21 -0.15
N ALA A 145 14.04 3.35 1.02
CA ALA A 145 15.22 4.20 1.20
C ALA A 145 16.46 3.73 0.42
N MET A 146 16.48 2.49 -0.10
CA MET A 146 17.59 1.96 -0.89
C MET A 146 17.56 2.41 -2.36
N MET A 147 16.39 2.84 -2.87
CA MET A 147 16.19 3.18 -4.29
C MET A 147 17.24 4.13 -4.90
N PRO A 148 17.65 5.24 -4.24
CA PRO A 148 18.55 6.22 -4.87
C PRO A 148 19.94 5.67 -5.21
N HIS A 149 20.30 4.50 -4.67
CA HIS A 149 21.60 3.85 -4.88
C HIS A 149 21.52 2.69 -5.89
N LEU A 150 20.31 2.31 -6.32
CA LEU A 150 20.10 1.18 -7.23
C LEU A 150 20.08 1.61 -8.69
N VAL A 151 19.51 2.77 -8.98
CA VAL A 151 19.31 3.27 -10.34
C VAL A 151 19.59 4.77 -10.39
N PRO A 152 19.95 5.30 -11.57
CA PRO A 152 20.10 6.74 -11.74
C PRO A 152 18.77 7.47 -11.57
N PRO A 153 18.78 8.78 -11.22
CA PRO A 153 17.57 9.56 -10.94
C PRO A 153 16.50 9.45 -12.03
N GLU A 154 16.92 9.38 -13.29
CA GLU A 154 16.04 9.30 -14.48
C GLU A 154 15.35 7.94 -14.64
N GLN A 155 15.64 6.97 -13.77
CA GLN A 155 15.07 5.61 -13.80
C GLN A 155 14.37 5.24 -12.49
N ILE A 156 14.26 6.18 -11.54
CA ILE A 156 13.60 5.95 -10.24
C ILE A 156 12.11 5.67 -10.43
N GLY A 157 11.47 6.37 -11.38
CA GLY A 157 10.06 6.22 -11.71
C GLY A 157 9.74 4.84 -12.26
N ARG A 158 10.56 4.27 -13.13
CA ARG A 158 10.39 2.87 -13.59
C ARG A 158 10.70 1.85 -12.49
N LEU A 159 11.66 2.12 -11.61
CA LEU A 159 12.01 1.23 -10.48
C LEU A 159 10.83 1.08 -9.49
N SER A 160 10.49 2.15 -8.79
CA SER A 160 9.18 2.76 -9.00
C SER A 160 7.96 1.88 -9.26
N GLY A 161 7.39 2.11 -10.43
CA GLY A 161 6.24 1.40 -10.94
C GLY A 161 6.43 -0.10 -11.09
N THR A 162 7.64 -0.57 -11.41
CA THR A 162 7.89 -2.02 -11.56
C THR A 162 7.79 -2.74 -10.23
N GLY A 163 8.26 -2.14 -9.13
CA GLY A 163 8.09 -2.65 -7.77
C GLY A 163 6.62 -2.84 -7.41
N TRP A 164 5.82 -1.78 -7.53
CA TRP A 164 4.37 -1.83 -7.28
C TRP A 164 3.64 -2.83 -8.18
N ALA A 165 3.93 -2.86 -9.48
CA ALA A 165 3.35 -3.82 -10.42
C ALA A 165 3.66 -5.27 -10.00
N THR A 166 4.91 -5.54 -9.66
CA THR A 166 5.36 -6.87 -9.20
C THR A 166 4.68 -7.26 -7.88
N GLY A 167 4.49 -6.29 -6.98
CA GLY A 167 3.67 -6.41 -5.78
C GLY A 167 2.26 -6.88 -6.13
N TYR A 168 1.50 -6.11 -6.92
CA TYR A 168 0.13 -6.48 -7.31
C TYR A 168 0.01 -7.88 -7.93
N VAL A 169 0.96 -8.29 -8.78
CA VAL A 169 1.00 -9.66 -9.33
C VAL A 169 1.15 -10.70 -8.21
N GLY A 170 2.06 -10.47 -7.25
CA GLY A 170 2.23 -11.35 -6.09
C GLY A 170 0.97 -11.46 -5.25
N GLY A 171 0.21 -10.38 -5.13
CA GLY A 171 -1.08 -10.35 -4.43
C GLY A 171 -2.19 -11.11 -5.16
N ILE A 172 -2.28 -10.98 -6.48
CA ILE A 172 -3.22 -11.75 -7.30
C ILE A 172 -2.90 -13.25 -7.18
N LEU A 173 -1.62 -13.61 -7.30
CA LEU A 173 -1.21 -15.01 -7.25
C LEU A 173 -1.39 -15.64 -5.87
N SER A 174 -1.13 -14.90 -4.79
CA SER A 174 -1.38 -15.38 -3.43
C SER A 174 -2.88 -15.58 -3.18
N LEU A 175 -3.73 -14.69 -3.70
CA LEU A 175 -5.19 -14.81 -3.59
C LEU A 175 -5.73 -16.01 -4.39
N VAL A 176 -5.27 -16.19 -5.62
CA VAL A 176 -5.62 -17.37 -6.45
C VAL A 176 -5.14 -18.65 -5.78
N LEU A 177 -3.94 -18.66 -5.19
CA LEU A 177 -3.43 -19.81 -4.46
C LEU A 177 -4.34 -20.18 -3.28
N VAL A 178 -4.73 -19.20 -2.46
CA VAL A 178 -5.59 -19.44 -1.30
C VAL A 178 -6.99 -19.86 -1.73
N LEU A 179 -7.69 -19.06 -2.52
CA LEU A 179 -9.08 -19.33 -2.89
C LEU A 179 -9.23 -20.55 -3.80
N GLY A 180 -8.28 -20.75 -4.72
CA GLY A 180 -8.29 -21.86 -5.67
C GLY A 180 -7.97 -23.21 -5.03
N PHE A 181 -7.10 -23.24 -4.01
CA PHE A 181 -6.51 -24.49 -3.53
C PHE A 181 -6.57 -24.73 -2.01
N LEU A 182 -6.69 -23.69 -1.17
CA LEU A 182 -6.57 -23.83 0.29
C LEU A 182 -7.87 -23.52 1.05
N ALA A 183 -8.61 -22.49 0.64
CA ALA A 183 -9.84 -22.06 1.28
C ALA A 183 -11.04 -22.79 0.65
N GLY A 184 -11.56 -23.79 1.37
CA GLY A 184 -12.80 -24.48 1.02
C GLY A 184 -14.02 -23.79 1.62
N SER A 185 -15.15 -23.83 0.92
CA SER A 185 -16.43 -23.42 1.50
C SER A 185 -16.86 -24.40 2.61
N PRO A 186 -17.31 -23.91 3.79
CA PRO A 186 -17.88 -24.76 4.84
C PRO A 186 -19.09 -25.58 4.37
N GLU A 187 -19.83 -25.10 3.38
CA GLU A 187 -21.06 -25.73 2.87
C GLU A 187 -20.76 -26.91 1.93
N THR A 188 -19.81 -26.73 1.01
CA THR A 188 -19.51 -27.72 -0.03
C THR A 188 -18.27 -28.56 0.28
N GLY A 189 -17.44 -28.10 1.21
CA GLY A 189 -16.11 -28.65 1.47
C GLY A 189 -15.12 -28.47 0.31
N ARG A 190 -15.47 -27.67 -0.71
CA ARG A 190 -14.67 -27.49 -1.93
C ARG A 190 -14.13 -26.07 -2.07
N THR A 191 -12.95 -25.95 -2.66
CA THR A 191 -12.33 -24.66 -3.01
C THR A 191 -13.01 -24.03 -4.22
N LEU A 192 -12.59 -22.82 -4.60
CA LEU A 192 -13.12 -22.11 -5.77
C LEU A 192 -12.98 -22.92 -7.07
N PHE A 193 -11.99 -23.82 -7.17
CA PHE A 193 -11.79 -24.71 -8.32
C PHE A 193 -12.49 -26.07 -8.18
N GLY A 194 -13.36 -26.25 -7.18
CA GLY A 194 -14.07 -27.51 -6.95
C GLY A 194 -13.20 -28.62 -6.35
N LEU A 195 -11.99 -28.29 -5.89
CA LEU A 195 -11.04 -29.25 -5.33
C LEU A 195 -11.29 -29.43 -3.82
N THR A 196 -10.87 -30.56 -3.27
CA THR A 196 -10.69 -30.65 -1.81
C THR A 196 -9.50 -29.79 -1.42
N PRO A 197 -9.57 -28.98 -0.34
CA PRO A 197 -8.45 -28.17 0.12
C PRO A 197 -7.15 -28.97 0.23
N TRP A 198 -6.06 -28.41 -0.28
CA TRP A 198 -4.75 -29.02 -0.12
C TRP A 198 -4.39 -29.15 1.36
N PHE A 199 -3.50 -30.10 1.66
CA PHE A 199 -3.06 -30.43 3.02
C PHE A 199 -4.17 -30.91 3.97
N GLY A 200 -5.37 -31.22 3.45
CA GLY A 200 -6.49 -31.69 4.25
C GLY A 200 -7.04 -30.62 5.20
N LEU A 201 -6.91 -29.34 4.84
CA LEU A 201 -7.42 -28.23 5.64
C LEU A 201 -8.93 -28.36 5.80
N ASP A 202 -9.38 -28.31 7.04
CA ASP A 202 -10.79 -28.41 7.38
C ASP A 202 -11.53 -27.07 7.17
N PRO A 203 -12.51 -27.03 6.24
CA PRO A 203 -13.33 -25.84 6.00
C PRO A 203 -14.20 -25.43 7.19
N LEU A 204 -14.67 -26.38 8.01
CA LEU A 204 -15.57 -26.08 9.13
C LEU A 204 -14.86 -25.31 10.25
N THR A 205 -13.57 -25.58 10.45
CA THR A 205 -12.73 -24.86 11.41
C THR A 205 -11.95 -23.71 10.77
N HIS A 206 -12.35 -23.29 9.56
CA HIS A 206 -11.79 -22.17 8.80
C HIS A 206 -10.26 -22.24 8.67
N GLN A 207 -9.70 -23.44 8.51
CA GLN A 207 -8.25 -23.60 8.39
C GLN A 207 -7.70 -22.98 7.10
N GLY A 208 -8.51 -22.94 6.05
CA GLY A 208 -8.18 -22.25 4.80
C GLY A 208 -8.08 -20.73 4.93
N ASP A 209 -8.82 -20.12 5.86
CA ASP A 209 -8.69 -18.69 6.15
C ASP A 209 -7.47 -18.44 7.06
N ARG A 210 -7.29 -19.28 8.07
CA ARG A 210 -6.21 -19.18 9.06
C ARG A 210 -4.82 -19.44 8.47
N ILE A 211 -4.70 -20.31 7.46
CA ILE A 211 -3.42 -20.61 6.80
C ILE A 211 -2.84 -19.41 6.05
N THR A 212 -3.66 -18.39 5.73
CA THR A 212 -3.17 -17.17 5.08
C THR A 212 -2.08 -16.46 5.87
N GLY A 213 -2.11 -16.55 7.20
CA GLY A 213 -1.08 -16.05 8.09
C GLY A 213 0.28 -16.72 7.87
N PRO A 214 0.42 -18.03 8.18
CA PRO A 214 1.64 -18.79 7.89
C PRO A 214 2.09 -18.72 6.43
N LEU A 215 1.16 -18.77 5.48
CA LEU A 215 1.47 -18.64 4.05
C LEU A 215 2.13 -17.29 3.76
N THR A 216 1.60 -16.20 4.31
CA THR A 216 2.19 -14.85 4.18
C THR A 216 3.61 -14.81 4.76
N GLY A 217 3.82 -15.39 5.94
CA GLY A 217 5.14 -15.45 6.57
C GLY A 217 6.16 -16.25 5.75
N ILE A 218 5.78 -17.45 5.31
CA ILE A 218 6.64 -18.33 4.48
C ILE A 218 6.93 -17.68 3.14
N TRP A 219 5.92 -17.10 2.48
CA TRP A 219 6.06 -16.38 1.22
C TRP A 219 7.05 -15.24 1.36
N PHE A 220 6.93 -14.43 2.42
CA PHE A 220 7.87 -13.35 2.68
C PHE A 220 9.30 -13.88 2.83
N VAL A 221 9.54 -14.90 3.66
CA VAL A 221 10.88 -15.47 3.88
C VAL A 221 11.51 -15.98 2.59
N ILE A 222 10.75 -16.71 1.77
CA ILE A 222 11.26 -17.28 0.50
C ILE A 222 11.60 -16.16 -0.47
N PHE A 223 10.68 -15.22 -0.68
CA PHE A 223 10.81 -14.25 -1.77
C PHE A 223 11.54 -12.97 -1.40
N VAL A 224 11.78 -12.68 -0.11
CA VAL A 224 12.65 -11.58 0.31
C VAL A 224 14.13 -11.95 0.21
N LEU A 225 14.47 -13.24 0.13
CA LEU A 225 15.85 -13.73 0.11
C LEU A 225 16.70 -13.13 -1.03
N PRO A 226 16.22 -13.01 -2.29
CA PRO A 226 16.95 -12.32 -3.35
C PRO A 226 17.32 -10.87 -3.01
N MET A 227 16.48 -10.14 -2.25
CA MET A 227 16.81 -8.80 -1.79
C MET A 227 18.03 -8.83 -0.86
N PHE A 228 18.06 -9.75 0.09
CA PHE A 228 19.17 -9.92 1.03
C PHE A 228 20.46 -10.41 0.37
N LEU A 229 20.38 -11.26 -0.64
CA LEU A 229 21.56 -11.84 -1.30
C LEU A 229 22.13 -10.94 -2.39
N LEU A 230 21.28 -10.26 -3.17
CA LEU A 230 21.70 -9.61 -4.43
C LEU A 230 21.78 -8.09 -4.33
N THR A 231 20.94 -7.45 -3.50
CA THR A 231 20.89 -5.98 -3.40
C THR A 231 22.01 -5.48 -2.50
N PRO A 232 22.90 -4.55 -2.89
CA PRO A 232 23.92 -4.02 -1.99
C PRO A 232 23.32 -3.32 -0.77
N ASP A 233 23.96 -3.47 0.40
CA ASP A 233 23.61 -2.71 1.60
C ASP A 233 24.48 -1.45 1.70
N PHE A 234 24.08 -0.52 2.55
CA PHE A 234 24.84 0.69 2.85
C PHE A 234 26.00 0.40 3.81
N PRO A 235 27.13 1.11 3.69
CA PRO A 235 28.23 0.98 4.63
C PRO A 235 27.79 1.42 6.03
N ALA A 236 28.27 0.70 7.05
CA ALA A 236 28.07 1.12 8.44
C ALA A 236 28.80 2.45 8.68
N LYS A 237 28.08 3.43 9.23
CA LYS A 237 28.64 4.75 9.54
C LYS A 237 28.96 4.92 11.02
N ARG A 238 28.00 4.59 11.90
CA ARG A 238 28.10 4.83 13.34
C ARG A 238 27.57 3.67 14.16
N LYS A 239 28.08 3.55 15.39
CA LYS A 239 27.54 2.63 16.41
C LYS A 239 26.12 3.05 16.80
N LEU A 240 25.27 2.08 17.15
CA LEU A 240 23.83 2.28 17.37
C LEU A 240 23.52 3.39 18.39
N GLY A 241 24.17 3.40 19.56
CA GLY A 241 23.92 4.43 20.58
C GLY A 241 24.24 5.86 20.12
N ALA A 242 25.31 6.04 19.32
CA ALA A 242 25.64 7.34 18.73
C ALA A 242 24.68 7.72 17.61
N ALA A 243 24.25 6.74 16.81
CA ALA A 243 23.26 6.93 15.75
C ALA A 243 21.87 7.32 16.30
N VAL A 244 21.48 6.80 17.48
CA VAL A 244 20.24 7.21 18.16
C VAL A 244 20.28 8.69 18.52
N ARG A 245 21.34 9.14 19.20
CA ARG A 245 21.48 10.54 19.60
C ARG A 245 21.52 11.49 18.41
N GLU A 246 22.25 11.13 17.36
CA GLU A 246 22.31 11.92 16.14
C GLU A 246 20.99 11.91 15.38
N GLY A 247 20.37 10.75 15.17
CA GLY A 247 19.09 10.66 14.46
C GLY A 247 17.99 11.48 15.13
N LEU A 248 17.92 11.47 16.47
CA LEU A 248 16.99 12.34 17.21
C LEU A 248 17.30 13.83 17.04
N ARG A 249 18.58 14.20 17.01
CA ARG A 249 19.00 15.58 16.76
C ARG A 249 18.65 16.01 15.33
N GLU A 250 18.98 15.21 14.32
CA GLU A 250 18.68 15.46 12.91
C GLU A 250 17.16 15.50 12.66
N LEU A 251 16.38 14.68 13.36
CA LEU A 251 14.92 14.74 13.33
C LEU A 251 14.39 16.05 13.88
N LYS A 252 14.89 16.48 15.04
CA LYS A 252 14.52 17.78 15.61
C LYS A 252 14.88 18.93 14.67
N GLU A 253 16.06 18.90 14.06
CA GLU A 253 16.49 19.90 13.08
C GLU A 253 15.58 19.88 11.85
N THR A 254 15.29 18.70 11.30
CA THR A 254 14.44 18.55 10.11
C THR A 254 13.01 19.01 10.36
N LEU A 255 12.41 18.66 11.50
CA LEU A 255 11.06 19.14 11.86
C LEU A 255 11.03 20.67 12.03
N ARG A 256 12.10 21.27 12.55
CA ARG A 256 12.23 22.73 12.69
C ARG A 256 12.44 23.42 11.33
N GLU A 257 13.10 22.76 10.39
CA GLU A 257 13.40 23.30 9.06
C GLU A 257 12.31 22.99 8.03
N LEU A 258 11.47 21.98 8.24
CA LEU A 258 10.43 21.56 7.31
C LEU A 258 9.50 22.70 6.87
N PRO A 259 9.02 23.60 7.77
CA PRO A 259 8.22 24.76 7.37
C PRO A 259 8.97 25.74 6.46
N LYS A 260 10.32 25.79 6.53
CA LYS A 260 11.15 26.60 5.64
C LYS A 260 11.23 25.98 4.24
N HIS A 261 11.21 24.64 4.16
CA HIS A 261 11.14 23.90 2.90
C HIS A 261 9.70 23.75 2.41
N ARG A 262 9.10 24.89 2.02
CA ARG A 262 7.68 25.00 1.66
C ARG A 262 7.22 23.94 0.64
N SER A 263 8.00 23.64 -0.40
CA SER A 263 7.64 22.61 -1.38
C SER A 263 7.51 21.23 -0.76
N MET A 264 8.44 20.83 0.10
CA MET A 264 8.43 19.51 0.75
C MET A 264 7.28 19.38 1.75
N ALA A 265 7.06 20.40 2.57
CA ALA A 265 5.92 20.43 3.49
C ALA A 265 4.58 20.36 2.74
N MET A 266 4.45 21.11 1.63
CA MET A 266 3.25 21.07 0.78
C MET A 266 3.08 19.71 0.10
N PHE A 267 4.16 19.06 -0.32
CA PHE A 267 4.10 17.71 -0.88
C PHE A 267 3.65 16.69 0.15
N LEU A 268 4.22 16.69 1.35
CA LEU A 268 3.81 15.79 2.44
C LEU A 268 2.34 16.00 2.83
N LEU A 269 1.87 17.25 2.86
CA LEU A 269 0.47 17.58 3.12
C LEU A 269 -0.45 17.15 1.96
N ALA A 270 -0.04 17.38 0.71
CA ALA A 270 -0.79 16.89 -0.44
C ALA A 270 -0.90 15.36 -0.39
N ASN A 271 0.22 14.68 -0.09
CA ASN A 271 0.31 13.24 0.04
C ASN A 271 -0.63 12.67 1.09
N MET A 272 -0.67 13.31 2.25
CA MET A 272 -1.62 12.99 3.30
C MET A 272 -3.07 12.97 2.76
N ILE A 273 -3.51 14.05 2.12
CA ILE A 273 -4.88 14.18 1.61
C ILE A 273 -5.18 13.17 0.50
N TYR A 274 -4.40 13.12 -0.58
CA TYR A 274 -4.76 12.23 -1.69
C TYR A 274 -4.57 10.74 -1.35
N THR A 275 -3.69 10.40 -0.40
CA THR A 275 -3.54 9.01 0.06
C THR A 275 -4.76 8.58 0.86
N ASP A 276 -5.28 9.44 1.73
CA ASP A 276 -6.53 9.16 2.45
C ASP A 276 -7.70 8.99 1.49
N GLY A 277 -7.79 9.85 0.48
CA GLY A 277 -8.78 9.72 -0.59
C GLY A 277 -8.65 8.40 -1.35
N LEU A 278 -7.43 7.99 -1.71
CA LEU A 278 -7.19 6.73 -2.41
C LEU A 278 -7.54 5.50 -1.56
N VAL A 279 -7.11 5.46 -0.29
CA VAL A 279 -7.42 4.37 0.64
C VAL A 279 -8.93 4.27 0.86
N SER A 280 -9.60 5.41 1.03
CA SER A 280 -11.05 5.46 1.17
C SER A 280 -11.77 4.97 -0.09
N LEU A 281 -11.30 5.36 -1.27
CA LEU A 281 -11.86 4.90 -2.54
C LEU A 281 -11.76 3.38 -2.68
N PHE A 282 -10.62 2.78 -2.31
CA PHE A 282 -10.48 1.32 -2.32
C PHE A 282 -11.37 0.62 -1.30
N ALA A 283 -11.51 1.17 -0.09
CA ALA A 283 -12.35 0.59 0.95
C ALA A 283 -13.85 0.66 0.61
N PHE A 284 -14.33 1.81 0.14
CA PHE A 284 -15.75 2.04 -0.11
C PHE A 284 -16.20 1.68 -1.53
N GLY A 285 -15.28 1.40 -2.47
CA GLY A 285 -15.63 1.02 -3.83
C GLY A 285 -16.48 -0.27 -3.91
N GLY A 286 -16.16 -1.29 -3.12
CA GLY A 286 -16.97 -2.50 -3.01
C GLY A 286 -18.29 -2.26 -2.26
N ILE A 287 -18.24 -1.49 -1.17
CA ILE A 287 -19.41 -1.16 -0.32
C ILE A 287 -20.46 -0.39 -1.13
N TYR A 288 -20.03 0.59 -1.92
CA TYR A 288 -20.91 1.38 -2.77
C TYR A 288 -21.57 0.53 -3.86
N ALA A 289 -20.81 -0.39 -4.47
CA ALA A 289 -21.35 -1.30 -5.48
C ALA A 289 -22.36 -2.31 -4.88
N ALA A 290 -22.10 -2.79 -3.67
CA ALA A 290 -23.02 -3.65 -2.92
C ALA A 290 -24.35 -2.92 -2.65
N GLY A 291 -24.29 -1.67 -2.15
CA GLY A 291 -25.49 -0.88 -1.88
C GLY A 291 -26.26 -0.44 -3.13
N THR A 292 -25.55 -0.13 -4.23
CA THR A 292 -26.17 0.41 -5.45
C THR A 292 -26.70 -0.69 -6.38
N PHE A 293 -25.92 -1.75 -6.60
CA PHE A 293 -26.25 -2.81 -7.57
C PHE A 293 -26.70 -4.11 -6.91
N GLY A 294 -26.57 -4.24 -5.59
CA GLY A 294 -26.82 -5.51 -4.90
C GLY A 294 -25.71 -6.54 -5.12
N TRP A 295 -24.47 -6.09 -5.34
CA TRP A 295 -23.34 -7.00 -5.50
C TRP A 295 -23.11 -7.85 -4.26
N HIS A 296 -22.90 -9.15 -4.49
CA HIS A 296 -22.55 -10.12 -3.46
C HIS A 296 -21.05 -10.45 -3.53
N THR A 297 -20.60 -11.35 -2.67
CA THR A 297 -19.19 -11.71 -2.47
C THR A 297 -18.45 -12.01 -3.78
N LEU A 298 -19.07 -12.77 -4.70
CA LEU A 298 -18.46 -13.11 -5.99
C LEU A 298 -18.21 -11.88 -6.88
N GLN A 299 -19.18 -10.96 -6.97
CA GLN A 299 -19.03 -9.72 -7.74
C GLN A 299 -17.95 -8.81 -7.13
N ILE A 300 -17.97 -8.61 -5.81
CA ILE A 300 -17.02 -7.74 -5.12
C ILE A 300 -15.59 -8.29 -5.23
N GLY A 301 -15.41 -9.61 -5.06
CA GLY A 301 -14.11 -10.28 -5.23
C GLY A 301 -13.59 -10.16 -6.66
N SER A 302 -14.46 -10.42 -7.65
CA SER A 302 -14.11 -10.28 -9.08
C SER A 302 -13.72 -8.84 -9.45
N PHE A 303 -14.44 -7.86 -8.89
CA PHE A 303 -14.11 -6.44 -9.02
C PHE A 303 -12.72 -6.11 -8.46
N GLY A 304 -12.40 -6.61 -7.26
CA GLY A 304 -11.07 -6.45 -6.66
C GLY A 304 -9.94 -7.04 -7.51
N ILE A 305 -10.16 -8.20 -8.13
CA ILE A 305 -9.18 -8.84 -9.03
C ILE A 305 -8.97 -7.99 -10.29
N LEU A 306 -10.05 -7.54 -10.94
CA LEU A 306 -9.96 -6.68 -12.12
C LEU A 306 -9.24 -5.37 -11.79
N LEU A 307 -9.55 -4.78 -10.63
CA LEU A 307 -8.89 -3.58 -10.11
C LEU A 307 -7.38 -3.81 -9.93
N ALA A 308 -6.96 -4.94 -9.34
CA ALA A 308 -5.56 -5.28 -9.13
C ALA A 308 -4.80 -5.54 -10.44
N ILE A 309 -5.43 -6.17 -11.42
CA ILE A 309 -4.87 -6.36 -12.77
C ILE A 309 -4.67 -5.00 -13.42
N ALA A 310 -5.69 -4.15 -13.40
CA ALA A 310 -5.63 -2.79 -13.93
C ALA A 310 -4.53 -1.96 -13.23
N ALA A 311 -4.40 -2.08 -11.90
CA ALA A 311 -3.34 -1.43 -11.12
C ALA A 311 -1.94 -1.94 -11.43
N THR A 312 -1.79 -3.23 -11.77
CA THR A 312 -0.52 -3.79 -12.25
C THR A 312 -0.05 -3.09 -13.52
N PHE A 313 -0.92 -3.02 -14.54
CA PHE A 313 -0.61 -2.34 -15.80
C PHE A 313 -0.40 -0.84 -15.60
N GLY A 314 -1.27 -0.22 -14.79
CA GLY A 314 -1.16 1.16 -14.35
C GLY A 314 0.22 1.44 -13.79
N ALA A 315 0.60 0.79 -12.69
CA ALA A 315 1.88 1.01 -12.02
C ALA A 315 3.07 0.85 -12.97
N TYR A 316 3.09 -0.21 -13.79
CA TYR A 316 4.18 -0.44 -14.74
C TYR A 316 4.31 0.68 -15.78
N LEU A 317 3.20 1.11 -16.39
CA LEU A 317 3.20 2.21 -17.36
C LEU A 317 3.47 3.57 -16.70
N GLY A 318 2.85 3.80 -15.54
CA GLY A 318 3.03 5.00 -14.74
C GLY A 318 4.48 5.22 -14.33
N GLY A 319 5.23 4.15 -14.06
CA GLY A 319 6.67 4.26 -13.81
C GLY A 319 7.47 4.74 -15.02
N LYS A 320 7.12 4.31 -16.23
CA LYS A 320 7.75 4.83 -17.46
C LYS A 320 7.35 6.28 -17.73
N LEU A 321 6.09 6.63 -17.43
CA LEU A 321 5.60 8.00 -17.54
C LEU A 321 6.27 8.92 -16.49
N ASP A 322 6.59 8.41 -15.32
CA ASP A 322 7.30 9.14 -14.26
C ASP A 322 8.71 9.53 -14.75
N ASP A 323 9.46 8.57 -15.31
CA ASP A 323 10.77 8.84 -15.91
C ASP A 323 10.69 9.86 -17.07
N ALA A 324 9.64 9.80 -17.89
CA ALA A 324 9.51 10.63 -19.10
C ALA A 324 8.92 12.03 -18.86
N LEU A 325 7.92 12.15 -17.98
CA LEU A 325 7.14 13.37 -17.76
C LEU A 325 7.49 14.05 -16.44
N GLY A 326 8.13 13.33 -15.52
CA GLY A 326 8.39 13.71 -14.14
C GLY A 326 7.29 13.28 -13.17
N PRO A 327 7.63 12.95 -11.92
CA PRO A 327 6.70 12.33 -10.97
C PRO A 327 5.52 13.25 -10.60
N LYS A 328 5.75 14.57 -10.48
CA LYS A 328 4.68 15.54 -10.17
C LYS A 328 3.55 15.48 -11.20
N ARG A 329 3.87 15.37 -12.50
CA ARG A 329 2.87 15.32 -13.57
C ARG A 329 2.09 14.01 -13.55
N VAL A 330 2.75 12.90 -13.24
CA VAL A 330 2.09 11.59 -13.09
C VAL A 330 1.14 11.59 -11.90
N ILE A 331 1.55 12.11 -10.74
CA ILE A 331 0.66 12.23 -9.56
C ILE A 331 -0.56 13.10 -9.90
N ALA A 332 -0.36 14.25 -10.56
CA ALA A 332 -1.46 15.11 -10.98
C ALA A 332 -2.40 14.40 -11.98
N GLY A 333 -1.85 13.75 -13.01
CA GLY A 333 -2.61 12.98 -13.99
C GLY A 333 -3.42 11.85 -13.35
N SER A 334 -2.82 11.08 -12.44
CA SER A 334 -3.51 10.04 -11.68
C SER A 334 -4.66 10.61 -10.85
N MET A 335 -4.45 11.70 -10.11
CA MET A 335 -5.53 12.33 -9.34
C MET A 335 -6.65 12.86 -10.25
N MET A 336 -6.33 13.39 -11.42
CA MET A 336 -7.34 13.80 -12.42
C MET A 336 -8.14 12.60 -12.93
N LEU A 337 -7.49 11.48 -13.25
CA LEU A 337 -8.18 10.25 -13.67
C LEU A 337 -9.04 9.67 -12.55
N LEU A 338 -8.56 9.68 -11.30
CA LEU A 338 -9.34 9.27 -10.13
C LEU A 338 -10.54 10.18 -9.90
N LEU A 339 -10.37 11.50 -10.07
CA LEU A 339 -11.46 12.46 -9.98
C LEU A 339 -12.51 12.22 -11.06
N ILE A 340 -12.10 11.99 -12.31
CA ILE A 340 -13.00 11.62 -13.41
C ILE A 340 -13.73 10.31 -13.09
N ALA A 341 -13.03 9.31 -12.55
CA ALA A 341 -13.63 8.03 -12.19
C ALA A 341 -14.68 8.20 -11.07
N VAL A 342 -14.37 8.96 -10.02
CA VAL A 342 -15.31 9.24 -8.93
C VAL A 342 -16.52 10.02 -9.45
N LEU A 343 -16.32 11.09 -10.23
CA LEU A 343 -17.44 11.84 -10.83
C LEU A 343 -18.30 10.95 -11.73
N GLY A 344 -17.67 10.08 -12.53
CA GLY A 344 -18.38 9.09 -13.33
C GLY A 344 -19.21 8.13 -12.49
N ILE A 345 -18.65 7.61 -11.39
CA ILE A 345 -19.35 6.72 -10.45
C ILE A 345 -20.57 7.42 -9.85
N LEU A 346 -20.44 8.69 -9.46
CA LEU A 346 -21.56 9.46 -8.91
C LEU A 346 -22.68 9.71 -9.93
N LEU A 347 -22.41 9.57 -11.22
CA LEU A 347 -23.41 9.71 -12.29
C LEU A 347 -23.99 8.37 -12.76
N ILE A 348 -23.62 7.27 -12.12
CA ILE A 348 -24.20 5.95 -12.36
C ILE A 348 -25.20 5.65 -11.23
N GLU A 349 -26.38 5.21 -11.61
CA GLU A 349 -27.39 4.64 -10.71
C GLU A 349 -27.74 3.24 -11.19
N ARG A 350 -28.60 2.54 -10.44
CA ARG A 350 -28.95 1.15 -10.74
C ARG A 350 -29.59 1.00 -12.12
N ASP A 351 -30.39 1.97 -12.52
CA ASP A 351 -31.22 2.01 -13.72
C ASP A 351 -30.85 3.16 -14.66
N SER A 352 -29.77 3.90 -14.39
CA SER A 352 -29.33 4.97 -15.27
C SER A 352 -27.82 5.16 -15.33
N ILE A 353 -27.32 5.63 -16.48
CA ILE A 353 -25.94 6.07 -16.69
C ILE A 353 -26.00 7.49 -17.25
N LEU A 354 -25.37 8.47 -16.60
CA LEU A 354 -25.40 9.87 -17.03
C LEU A 354 -26.84 10.37 -17.23
N PHE A 355 -27.76 9.98 -16.34
CA PHE A 355 -29.20 10.27 -16.40
C PHE A 355 -29.97 9.62 -17.57
N ILE A 356 -29.33 8.75 -18.36
CA ILE A 356 -29.98 7.95 -19.42
C ILE A 356 -30.40 6.62 -18.82
N ALA A 357 -31.68 6.27 -18.96
CA ALA A 357 -32.22 5.01 -18.46
C ALA A 357 -31.56 3.80 -19.14
N VAL A 358 -31.13 2.83 -18.34
CA VAL A 358 -30.56 1.55 -18.78
C VAL A 358 -31.22 0.39 -18.06
N THR A 359 -31.16 -0.80 -18.65
CA THR A 359 -31.73 -2.00 -18.04
C THR A 359 -31.04 -2.29 -16.70
N PRO A 360 -31.79 -2.30 -15.58
CA PRO A 360 -31.20 -2.52 -14.26
C PRO A 360 -30.71 -3.96 -14.08
N PRO A 361 -29.79 -4.22 -13.13
CA PRO A 361 -29.38 -5.56 -12.75
C PRO A 361 -30.58 -6.43 -12.35
N GLN A 362 -30.75 -7.54 -13.07
CA GLN A 362 -31.77 -8.55 -12.79
C GLN A 362 -31.19 -9.66 -11.89
N PRO A 363 -31.92 -10.09 -10.84
CA PRO A 363 -31.53 -11.24 -10.03
C PRO A 363 -31.39 -12.50 -10.89
N GLY A 364 -30.29 -13.23 -10.74
CA GLY A 364 -30.03 -14.47 -11.50
C GLY A 364 -29.47 -14.27 -12.91
N GLY A 365 -29.19 -13.04 -13.33
CA GLY A 365 -28.48 -12.76 -14.58
C GLY A 365 -27.00 -13.16 -14.56
N ALA A 366 -26.35 -13.10 -15.72
CA ALA A 366 -24.90 -13.30 -15.81
C ALA A 366 -24.13 -12.24 -15.01
N LEU A 367 -22.92 -12.58 -14.58
CA LEU A 367 -22.07 -11.72 -13.75
C LEU A 367 -21.78 -10.39 -14.46
N PHE A 368 -22.14 -9.27 -13.83
CA PHE A 368 -22.03 -7.92 -14.39
C PHE A 368 -22.78 -7.72 -15.72
N ALA A 369 -23.95 -8.37 -15.88
CA ALA A 369 -24.71 -8.29 -17.12
C ALA A 369 -25.24 -6.87 -17.42
N ALA A 370 -25.61 -6.11 -16.39
CA ALA A 370 -26.25 -4.82 -16.58
C ALA A 370 -25.27 -3.78 -17.15
N PRO A 371 -25.72 -2.88 -18.03
CA PRO A 371 -24.89 -1.79 -18.54
C PRO A 371 -24.27 -0.93 -17.43
N ALA A 372 -25.03 -0.63 -16.37
CA ALA A 372 -24.56 0.17 -15.24
C ALA A 372 -23.42 -0.53 -14.48
N GLU A 373 -23.50 -1.84 -14.28
CA GLU A 373 -22.42 -2.64 -13.67
C GLU A 373 -21.16 -2.63 -14.54
N LYS A 374 -21.30 -2.79 -15.86
CA LYS A 374 -20.17 -2.73 -16.80
C LYS A 374 -19.51 -1.35 -16.81
N ALA A 375 -20.29 -0.28 -16.78
CA ALA A 375 -19.78 1.07 -16.67
C ALA A 375 -19.03 1.27 -15.34
N TYR A 376 -19.58 0.76 -14.23
CA TYR A 376 -18.91 0.80 -12.94
C TYR A 376 -17.59 0.01 -12.94
N LEU A 377 -17.55 -1.16 -13.59
CA LEU A 377 -16.31 -1.94 -13.79
C LEU A 377 -15.26 -1.16 -14.60
N LEU A 378 -15.66 -0.50 -15.68
CA LEU A 378 -14.76 0.32 -16.49
C LEU A 378 -14.12 1.44 -15.64
N LEU A 379 -14.93 2.13 -14.83
CA LEU A 379 -14.44 3.16 -13.91
C LEU A 379 -13.57 2.56 -12.80
N GLY A 380 -13.89 1.36 -12.32
CA GLY A 380 -13.02 0.58 -11.44
C GLY A 380 -11.64 0.32 -12.06
N CYS A 381 -11.59 -0.17 -13.30
CA CYS A 381 -10.33 -0.35 -14.01
C CYS A 381 -9.57 0.97 -14.16
N LEU A 382 -10.26 2.09 -14.41
CA LEU A 382 -9.64 3.42 -14.44
C LEU A 382 -9.03 3.79 -13.08
N ILE A 383 -9.72 3.50 -11.98
CA ILE A 383 -9.20 3.68 -10.62
C ILE A 383 -7.94 2.85 -10.41
N GLY A 384 -7.93 1.59 -10.83
CA GLY A 384 -6.75 0.71 -10.77
C GLY A 384 -5.58 1.31 -11.55
N ILE A 385 -5.80 1.64 -12.83
CA ILE A 385 -4.78 2.22 -13.72
C ILE A 385 -4.19 3.51 -13.14
N ALA A 386 -4.98 4.32 -12.42
CA ALA A 386 -4.52 5.58 -11.84
C ALA A 386 -3.91 5.43 -10.44
N GLY A 387 -4.41 4.49 -9.62
CA GLY A 387 -4.01 4.29 -8.24
C GLY A 387 -2.58 3.78 -8.07
N GLY A 388 -2.19 2.78 -8.88
CA GLY A 388 -0.81 2.25 -8.88
C GLY A 388 0.25 3.32 -9.19
N PRO A 389 0.11 4.09 -10.29
CA PRO A 389 1.01 5.20 -10.61
C PRO A 389 1.03 6.30 -9.56
N LEU A 390 -0.11 6.62 -8.92
CA LEU A 390 -0.16 7.61 -7.85
C LEU A 390 0.80 7.21 -6.72
N GLN A 391 0.70 5.97 -6.24
CA GLN A 391 1.56 5.45 -5.18
C GLN A 391 3.03 5.38 -5.61
N ALA A 392 3.29 4.88 -6.82
CA ALA A 392 4.65 4.73 -7.34
C ALA A 392 5.35 6.09 -7.55
N ALA A 393 4.65 7.08 -8.11
CA ALA A 393 5.20 8.39 -8.40
C ALA A 393 5.36 9.26 -7.15
N SER A 394 4.51 9.09 -6.12
CA SER A 394 4.72 9.75 -4.82
C SER A 394 6.03 9.31 -4.16
N ARG A 395 6.39 8.02 -4.25
CA ARG A 395 7.69 7.50 -3.82
C ARG A 395 8.85 8.12 -4.60
N SER A 396 8.71 8.24 -5.92
CA SER A 396 9.71 8.88 -6.79
C SER A 396 9.88 10.37 -6.47
N LEU A 397 8.78 11.13 -6.31
CA LEU A 397 8.81 12.56 -6.01
C LEU A 397 9.52 12.85 -4.69
N LEU A 398 9.24 12.03 -3.65
CA LEU A 398 9.93 12.16 -2.36
C LEU A 398 11.45 12.05 -2.53
N ILE A 399 11.93 11.08 -3.30
CA ILE A 399 13.37 10.89 -3.51
C ILE A 399 14.00 12.08 -4.24
N HIS A 400 13.31 12.65 -5.23
CA HIS A 400 13.79 13.82 -5.97
C HIS A 400 13.88 15.07 -5.09
N MET A 401 12.99 15.20 -4.10
CA MET A 401 12.93 16.37 -3.22
C MET A 401 13.76 16.22 -1.94
N ALA A 402 13.97 15.00 -1.46
CA ALA A 402 14.61 14.74 -0.18
C ALA A 402 16.15 14.89 -0.28
N PRO A 403 16.83 15.43 0.75
CA PRO A 403 18.28 15.43 0.82
C PRO A 403 18.83 14.00 0.75
N LYS A 404 19.81 13.75 -0.13
CA LYS A 404 20.38 12.42 -0.40
C LYS A 404 20.91 11.68 0.85
N HIS A 405 21.28 12.42 1.90
CA HIS A 405 21.81 11.86 3.14
C HIS A 405 20.74 11.59 4.22
N ARG A 406 19.48 11.99 3.99
CA ARG A 406 18.34 11.88 4.93
C ARG A 406 17.15 11.11 4.33
N ILE A 407 17.40 10.24 3.36
CA ILE A 407 16.33 9.60 2.58
C ILE A 407 15.41 8.75 3.46
N ALA A 408 15.94 7.96 4.40
CA ALA A 408 15.08 7.11 5.22
C ALA A 408 14.25 7.91 6.22
N GLN A 409 14.80 9.01 6.76
CA GLN A 409 14.07 9.96 7.58
C GLN A 409 12.89 10.57 6.81
N PHE A 410 13.10 10.99 5.56
CA PHE A 410 12.02 11.55 4.74
C PHE A 410 10.99 10.48 4.33
N PHE A 411 11.39 9.23 4.08
CA PHE A 411 10.44 8.12 3.97
C PHE A 411 9.68 7.85 5.27
N GLY A 412 10.32 8.10 6.42
CA GLY A 412 9.67 8.05 7.73
C GLY A 412 8.60 9.14 7.89
N LEU A 413 8.90 10.38 7.49
CA LEU A 413 7.93 11.48 7.45
C LEU A 413 6.81 11.23 6.44
N PHE A 414 7.13 10.63 5.30
CA PHE A 414 6.16 10.23 4.28
C PHE A 414 5.19 9.17 4.83
N ALA A 415 5.70 8.14 5.49
CA ALA A 415 4.89 7.12 6.17
C ALA A 415 4.02 7.73 7.29
N LEU A 416 4.58 8.65 8.10
CA LEU A 416 3.81 9.44 9.07
C LEU A 416 2.62 10.13 8.38
N THR A 417 2.86 10.87 7.30
CA THR A 417 1.79 11.59 6.61
C THR A 417 0.74 10.68 5.99
N GLY A 418 1.09 9.45 5.60
CA GLY A 418 0.11 8.47 5.10
C GLY A 418 -0.70 7.76 6.19
N LYS A 419 -0.35 7.91 7.47
CA LYS A 419 -0.99 7.19 8.60
C LYS A 419 -1.68 8.10 9.62
N VAL A 420 -1.18 9.32 9.82
CA VAL A 420 -1.75 10.25 10.82
C VAL A 420 -3.20 10.58 10.55
N THR A 421 -3.62 10.59 9.28
CA THR A 421 -4.97 10.99 8.87
C THR A 421 -5.74 9.90 8.14
N SER A 422 -5.21 8.67 8.08
CA SER A 422 -5.82 7.58 7.32
C SER A 422 -7.25 7.21 7.74
N PHE A 423 -7.70 7.68 8.91
CA PHE A 423 -9.08 7.55 9.38
C PHE A 423 -10.00 8.71 8.96
N ILE A 424 -9.48 9.87 8.56
CA ILE A 424 -10.28 11.07 8.24
C ILE A 424 -11.17 10.81 7.02
N GLY A 425 -10.61 10.22 5.96
CA GLY A 425 -11.37 9.88 4.76
C GLY A 425 -12.59 8.98 5.04
N PRO A 426 -12.39 7.78 5.61
CA PRO A 426 -13.51 6.91 5.99
C PRO A 426 -14.49 7.54 6.96
N MET A 427 -14.01 8.31 7.94
CA MET A 427 -14.86 8.99 8.92
C MET A 427 -15.75 10.06 8.28
N LEU A 428 -15.21 10.88 7.37
CA LEU A 428 -16.01 11.88 6.66
C LEU A 428 -17.03 11.25 5.73
N ILE A 429 -16.66 10.19 4.99
CA ILE A 429 -17.60 9.42 4.17
C ILE A 429 -18.73 8.86 5.02
N GLY A 430 -18.39 8.22 6.15
CA GLY A 430 -19.37 7.67 7.09
C GLY A 430 -20.29 8.74 7.67
N ALA A 431 -19.74 9.86 8.14
CA ALA A 431 -20.51 10.96 8.72
C ALA A 431 -21.48 11.58 7.69
N VAL A 432 -21.01 11.88 6.48
CA VAL A 432 -21.87 12.42 5.41
C VAL A 432 -22.94 11.42 5.02
N THR A 433 -22.61 10.13 4.89
CA THR A 433 -23.59 9.08 4.60
C THR A 433 -24.66 8.98 5.69
N ALA A 434 -24.27 9.05 6.96
CA ALA A 434 -25.21 8.97 8.09
C ALA A 434 -26.14 10.20 8.17
N ILE A 435 -25.62 11.41 7.92
CA ILE A 435 -26.41 12.64 7.97
C ILE A 435 -27.37 12.75 6.78
N THR A 436 -26.89 12.40 5.58
CA THR A 436 -27.67 12.54 4.34
C THR A 436 -28.51 11.30 4.01
N MET A 437 -28.28 10.19 4.71
CA MET A 437 -28.81 8.86 4.38
C MET A 437 -28.53 8.44 2.93
N SER A 438 -27.43 8.93 2.34
CA SER A 438 -27.06 8.69 0.94
C SER A 438 -25.61 8.25 0.80
N GLN A 439 -25.40 7.02 0.32
CA GLN A 439 -24.07 6.50 -0.01
C GLN A 439 -23.39 7.33 -1.12
N LYS A 440 -24.18 7.88 -2.05
CA LYS A 440 -23.70 8.74 -3.15
C LYS A 440 -23.15 10.06 -2.60
N ALA A 441 -23.81 10.67 -1.63
CA ALA A 441 -23.29 11.85 -0.94
C ALA A 441 -22.01 11.54 -0.16
N GLY A 442 -21.94 10.37 0.49
CA GLY A 442 -20.72 9.88 1.13
C GLY A 442 -19.54 9.76 0.17
N MET A 443 -19.73 9.07 -0.96
CA MET A 443 -18.69 8.91 -1.99
C MET A 443 -18.27 10.25 -2.61
N ALA A 444 -19.17 11.24 -2.68
CA ALA A 444 -18.85 12.57 -3.20
C ALA A 444 -17.78 13.30 -2.37
N VAL A 445 -17.56 12.92 -1.10
CA VAL A 445 -16.45 13.44 -0.29
C VAL A 445 -15.10 13.19 -0.94
N LEU A 446 -14.92 12.11 -1.70
CA LEU A 446 -13.67 11.81 -2.41
C LEU A 446 -13.28 12.89 -3.43
N VAL A 447 -14.27 13.58 -4.01
CA VAL A 447 -14.04 14.75 -4.88
C VAL A 447 -13.25 15.82 -4.13
N LEU A 448 -13.62 16.12 -2.88
CA LEU A 448 -12.91 17.09 -2.04
C LEU A 448 -11.47 16.68 -1.80
N PHE A 449 -11.21 15.41 -1.48
CA PHE A 449 -9.85 14.90 -1.26
C PHE A 449 -8.97 15.04 -2.50
N PHE A 450 -9.45 14.62 -3.68
CA PHE A 450 -8.65 14.71 -4.91
C PHE A 450 -8.47 16.15 -5.40
N VAL A 451 -9.49 17.01 -5.27
CA VAL A 451 -9.39 18.43 -5.62
C VAL A 451 -8.43 19.16 -4.67
N ALA A 452 -8.54 18.92 -3.36
CA ALA A 452 -7.63 19.51 -2.37
C ALA A 452 -6.20 19.00 -2.56
N GLY A 453 -6.02 17.70 -2.83
CA GLY A 453 -4.73 17.09 -3.16
C GLY A 453 -4.09 17.73 -4.40
N LEU A 454 -4.85 17.90 -5.49
CA LEU A 454 -4.40 18.60 -6.70
C LEU A 454 -4.02 20.07 -6.41
N ALA A 455 -4.85 20.79 -5.67
CA ALA A 455 -4.60 22.19 -5.33
C ALA A 455 -3.34 22.38 -4.46
N LEU A 456 -3.07 21.46 -3.55
CA LEU A 456 -1.83 21.45 -2.75
C LEU A 456 -0.62 21.04 -3.59
N LEU A 457 -0.74 20.01 -4.41
CA LEU A 457 0.34 19.56 -5.30
C LEU A 457 0.74 20.66 -6.30
N ALA A 458 -0.22 21.45 -6.79
CA ALA A 458 0.05 22.58 -7.68
C ALA A 458 1.03 23.60 -7.05
N LYS A 459 0.99 23.77 -5.71
CA LYS A 459 1.87 24.67 -4.95
C LYS A 459 3.29 24.11 -4.73
N VAL A 460 3.52 22.82 -5.02
CA VAL A 460 4.85 22.20 -4.91
C VAL A 460 5.70 22.66 -6.09
N ARG A 461 6.81 23.35 -5.83
CA ARG A 461 7.83 23.63 -6.86
C ARG A 461 8.77 22.43 -6.91
N SER A 462 8.70 21.70 -8.03
CA SER A 462 9.54 20.54 -8.38
C SER A 462 10.77 20.98 -9.15
#